data_AF-A0A2R6E8Z3-F1
#
_entry.id   AF-A0A2R6E8Z3-F1
#
_cell.length_a   1.000
_cell.length_b   1.000
_cell.length_c   1.000
_cell.angle_alpha   90.00
_cell.angle_beta   90.00
_cell.angle_gamma   90.00
#
_symmetry.space_group_name_H-M   'P 1'
#
loop_
_entity.id
_entity.type
_entity.pdbx_description
1 polymer ?
#
loop_
_entity_poly.entity_id
_entity_poly.type
_entity_poly.pdbx_seq_one_letter_code
_entity_poly.pdbx_strand_id
1 'polypeptide(L)' 'MECRVSKLRLPHGRPAVPGGYRYALHYGYTDGRGTILRYGNENETPGRHERYTPNGVEEIDFPGMVDLRDRFLNEIEEHS' A
#
# COMPACT_ATOMS: atom_id res chain seq x y z
N MET A 1 -2.15 -17.25 5.19
CA MET A 1 -2.53 -15.90 4.74
C MET A 1 -2.17 -14.94 5.86
N GLU A 2 -1.52 -13.83 5.54
CA GLU A 2 -1.14 -12.79 6.50
C GLU A 2 -1.64 -11.45 5.98
N CYS A 3 -2.23 -10.67 6.87
CA CYS A 3 -2.49 -9.26 6.65
C CYS A 3 -1.48 -8.46 7.46
N ARG A 4 -0.58 -7.75 6.78
CA ARG A 4 0.45 -6.92 7.38
C ARG A 4 0.26 -5.47 6.94
N VAL A 5 0.00 -4.62 7.92
CA VAL A 5 -0.11 -3.18 7.73
C VAL A 5 1.13 -2.51 8.33
N SER A 6 1.99 -1.96 7.48
CA SER A 6 3.20 -1.24 7.90
C SER A 6 3.10 0.23 7.43
N LYS A 7 3.28 1.17 8.37
CA LYS A 7 3.25 2.62 8.09
C LYS A 7 4.32 3.36 8.88
N LEU A 8 5.01 4.28 8.22
CA LEU A 8 5.99 5.18 8.82
C LEU A 8 5.66 6.62 8.41
N ARG A 9 5.34 7.47 9.39
CA ARG A 9 5.24 8.91 9.16
C ARG A 9 6.64 9.46 8.95
N LEU A 10 6.87 10.12 7.82
CA LEU A 10 8.15 10.76 7.55
C LEU A 10 8.16 12.16 8.19
N PRO A 11 9.30 12.60 8.74
CA PRO A 11 9.44 13.98 9.21
C PRO A 11 9.28 14.94 8.02
N HIS A 12 8.61 16.08 8.25
CA HIS A 12 8.55 17.17 7.27
C HIS A 12 9.97 17.58 6.90
N GLY A 13 10.40 17.32 5.65
CA GLY A 13 11.74 17.70 5.18
C GLY A 13 12.50 16.63 4.38
N ARG A 14 11.99 15.40 4.26
CA ARG A 14 12.50 14.45 3.25
C ARG A 14 11.86 14.71 1.87
N PRO A 15 12.56 14.42 0.76
CA PRO A 15 12.05 14.67 -0.60
C PRO A 15 10.63 14.12 -0.77
N ALA A 16 9.82 14.93 -1.48
CA ALA A 16 8.37 14.96 -1.43
C ALA A 16 7.71 13.58 -1.52
N VAL A 17 7.18 13.13 -0.38
CA VAL A 17 6.21 12.04 -0.35
C VAL A 17 4.85 12.71 -0.14
N PRO A 18 3.93 12.67 -1.12
CA PRO A 18 2.60 13.24 -1.00
C PRO A 18 1.94 12.71 0.28
N GLY A 19 1.46 13.62 1.12
CA GLY A 19 0.88 13.31 2.43
C GLY A 19 1.85 12.99 3.57
N GLY A 20 3.17 12.86 3.32
CA GLY A 20 4.18 12.70 4.36
C GLY A 20 4.27 11.31 5.00
N TYR A 21 3.76 10.27 4.33
CA TYR A 21 3.79 8.88 4.82
C TYR A 21 4.58 8.00 3.86
N ARG A 22 5.43 7.12 4.40
CA ARG A 22 5.89 5.92 3.70
C ARG A 22 5.07 4.75 4.21
N TYR A 23 4.49 3.96 3.32
CA TYR A 23 3.60 2.88 3.73
C TYR A 23 3.72 1.65 2.83
N ALA A 24 3.38 0.50 3.43
CA ALA A 24 3.20 -0.78 2.77
C ALA A 24 2.06 -1.52 3.46
N LEU A 25 0.89 -1.52 2.84
CA LEU A 25 -0.25 -2.36 3.23
C LEU A 25 -0.17 -3.62 2.40
N HIS A 26 -0.09 -4.79 3.01
CA HIS A 26 0.08 -6.06 2.29
C HIS A 26 -0.88 -7.11 2.84
N TYR A 27 -1.66 -7.68 1.95
CA TYR A 27 -2.45 -8.88 2.14
C TYR A 27 -2.00 -9.96 1.17
N GLY A 28 -1.61 -11.11 1.71
CA GLY A 28 -1.07 -12.17 0.89
C GLY A 28 -0.63 -13.37 1.71
N TYR A 29 0.27 -14.15 1.14
CA TYR A 29 0.76 -15.35 1.78
C TYR A 29 2.22 -15.18 2.24
N THR A 30 2.50 -15.64 3.45
CA THR A 30 3.86 -15.64 4.04
C THR A 30 4.72 -16.80 3.56
N ASP A 31 4.11 -17.83 2.98
CA ASP A 31 4.76 -19.05 2.51
C ASP A 31 5.18 -19.00 1.03
N GLY A 32 5.28 -17.80 0.46
CA GLY A 32 5.74 -17.61 -0.91
C GLY A 32 4.69 -17.82 -1.99
N ARG A 33 3.42 -18.13 -1.64
CA ARG A 33 2.29 -18.17 -2.60
C ARG A 33 1.94 -16.79 -3.21
N GLY A 34 2.59 -15.73 -2.75
CA GLY A 34 2.55 -14.41 -3.39
C GLY A 34 1.60 -13.40 -2.74
N THR A 35 1.53 -12.23 -3.35
CA THR A 35 0.72 -11.08 -2.92
C THR A 35 -0.67 -11.16 -3.54
N ILE A 36 -1.71 -11.03 -2.73
CA ILE A 36 -3.11 -10.91 -3.19
C ILE A 36 -3.44 -9.44 -3.43
N LEU A 37 -3.07 -8.59 -2.47
CA LEU A 37 -3.25 -7.15 -2.57
C LEU A 37 -2.14 -6.45 -1.80
N ARG A 38 -1.48 -5.46 -2.40
CA ARG A 38 -0.60 -4.55 -1.67
C ARG A 38 -0.78 -3.12 -2.15
N TYR A 39 -0.82 -2.19 -1.21
CA TYR A 39 -0.66 -0.77 -1.50
C TYR A 39 0.69 -0.29 -0.99
N GLY A 40 1.42 0.47 -1.79
CA GLY A 40 2.69 1.03 -1.38
C GLY A 40 3.07 2.28 -2.14
N ASN A 41 4.03 3.01 -1.60
CA ASN A 41 4.70 4.13 -2.27
C ASN A 41 6.23 4.00 -2.18
N GLU A 42 6.72 2.78 -1.97
CA GLU A 42 8.13 2.44 -1.86
C GLU A 42 8.72 2.10 -3.24
N ASN A 43 8.52 2.98 -4.21
CA ASN A 43 9.04 2.83 -5.56
C ASN A 43 10.07 3.92 -5.87
N GLU A 44 10.69 3.79 -7.05
CA GLU A 44 11.75 4.71 -7.50
C GLU A 44 11.21 6.09 -7.90
N THR A 45 9.89 6.27 -8.01
CA THR A 45 9.25 7.52 -8.45
C THR A 45 8.61 8.24 -7.26
N PRO A 46 9.20 9.37 -6.82
CA PRO A 46 8.69 10.12 -5.69
C PRO A 46 7.21 10.48 -5.86
N GLY A 47 6.42 10.07 -4.88
CA GLY A 47 5.00 10.38 -4.83
C GLY A 47 4.09 9.57 -5.74
N ARG A 48 4.60 8.54 -6.40
CA ARG A 48 3.75 7.55 -7.02
C ARG A 48 3.21 6.58 -5.97
N HIS A 49 1.90 6.35 -6.00
CA HIS A 49 1.22 5.38 -5.15
C HIS A 49 0.76 4.23 -6.03
N GLU A 50 1.00 3.01 -5.57
CA GLU A 50 0.80 1.81 -6.39
C GLU A 50 -0.05 0.78 -5.66
N ARG A 51 -0.90 0.11 -6.42
CA ARG A 51 -1.66 -1.09 -6.07
C ARG A 51 -1.03 -2.28 -6.78
N TYR A 52 -0.75 -3.33 -6.03
CA TYR A 52 -0.16 -4.57 -6.49
C TYR A 52 -1.20 -5.68 -6.32
N THR A 53 -1.48 -6.39 -7.40
CA THR A 53 -2.36 -7.57 -7.42
C THR A 53 -1.66 -8.69 -8.19
N PRO A 54 -2.17 -9.93 -8.19
CA PRO A 54 -1.68 -11.00 -9.06
C PRO A 54 -1.69 -10.63 -10.55
N ASN A 55 -2.54 -9.68 -10.96
CA ASN A 55 -2.69 -9.25 -12.35
C ASN A 55 -1.68 -8.17 -12.75
N GLY A 56 -0.96 -7.57 -11.79
CA GLY A 56 0.04 -6.55 -12.06
C GLY A 56 0.05 -5.41 -11.05
N VAL A 57 0.73 -4.33 -11.46
CA VAL A 57 0.89 -3.10 -10.68
C VAL A 57 0.15 -1.97 -11.38
N GLU A 58 -0.63 -1.22 -10.62
CA GLU A 58 -1.40 -0.08 -11.09
C GLU A 58 -1.06 1.15 -10.26
N GLU A 59 -0.92 2.30 -10.91
CA GLU A 59 -0.85 3.58 -10.22
C GLU A 59 -2.23 3.97 -9.69
N ILE A 60 -2.29 4.49 -8.47
CA ILE A 60 -3.52 4.94 -7.82
C ILE A 60 -3.36 6.36 -7.27
N ASP A 61 -4.46 7.09 -7.17
CA ASP A 61 -4.48 8.32 -6.39
C ASP A 61 -4.37 8.04 -4.90
N PHE A 62 -3.76 8.97 -4.16
CA PHE A 62 -3.66 8.91 -2.71
C PHE A 62 -4.69 9.81 -2.03
N PRO A 63 -5.84 9.26 -1.60
CA PRO A 63 -6.86 10.06 -0.92
C PRO A 63 -6.44 10.48 0.50
N GLY A 64 -5.45 9.80 1.06
CA GLY A 64 -5.02 9.95 2.45
C GLY A 64 -4.89 8.57 3.13
N MET A 65 -4.21 8.52 4.27
CA MET A 65 -3.94 7.25 4.96
C MET A 65 -5.20 6.57 5.50
N VAL A 66 -6.22 7.33 5.91
CA VAL A 66 -7.45 6.78 6.49
C VAL A 66 -8.27 6.13 5.38
N ASP A 67 -8.59 6.88 4.33
CA ASP A 67 -9.36 6.38 3.18
C ASP A 67 -8.64 5.23 2.46
N LEU A 68 -7.31 5.30 2.32
CA LEU A 68 -6.53 4.21 1.74
C LEU A 68 -6.58 2.94 2.60
N ARG A 69 -6.50 3.08 3.94
CA ARG A 69 -6.59 1.93 4.85
C ARG A 69 -7.98 1.32 4.78
N ASP A 70 -9.03 2.13 4.78
CA ASP A 70 -10.40 1.63 4.76
C ASP A 70 -10.72 0.95 3.42
N ARG A 71 -10.25 1.52 2.30
CA ARG A 71 -10.27 0.85 0.99
C ARG A 71 -9.54 -0.50 1.02
N PHE A 72 -8.34 -0.55 1.59
CA PHE A 72 -7.59 -1.80 1.73
C PHE A 72 -8.36 -2.83 2.56
N LEU A 73 -8.93 -2.43 3.70
CA LEU A 73 -9.71 -3.32 4.56
C LEU A 73 -10.95 -3.86 3.86
N ASN A 74 -11.66 -3.04 3.09
CA ASN A 74 -12.81 -3.49 2.31
C ASN A 74 -12.38 -4.49 1.21
N GLU A 75 -11.32 -4.20 0.45
CA GLU A 75 -10.84 -5.09 -0.61
C GLU A 75 -10.34 -6.44 -0.05
N ILE A 76 -9.75 -6.49 1.16
CA ILE A 76 -9.36 -7.77 1.77
C ILE A 76 -10.56 -8.60 2.23
N GLU A 77 -11.66 -7.97 2.68
CA GLU A 77 -12.90 -8.67 3.04
C GLU A 77 -13.56 -9.31 1.81
N GLU A 78 -13.47 -8.68 0.65
CA GLU A 78 -13.90 -9.28 -0.62
C GLU A 78 -13.03 -10.48 -1.05
N HIS A 79 -11.82 -10.59 -0.48
CA HIS A 79 -10.85 -11.65 -0.77
C HIS A 79 -10.70 -12.69 0.36
N SER A 80 -11.49 -12.59 1.46
CA SER A 80 -11.50 -13.54 2.59
C SER A 80 -12.55 -14.62 2.43
#